data_AF-A0A9E5NB95-F1
#
_entry.id   AF-A0A9E5NB95-F1
#
_cell.length_a   1.000
_cell.length_b   1.000
_cell.length_c   1.000
_cell.angle_alpha   90.00
_cell.angle_beta   90.00
_cell.angle_gamma   90.00
#
_symmetry.space_group_name_H-M   'P 1'
#
loop_
_entity.id
_entity.type
_entity.pdbx_description
1 polymer ?
#
loop_
_entity_poly.entity_id
_entity_poly.type
_entity_poly.pdbx_seq_one_letter_code
_entity_poly.pdbx_strand_id
1 'polypeptide(L)' 'MPISVEKKARTIYLTLERPPLNVLSFSLLGELRGYLEPLRKDREMDFLVLRGAGERAFSAGV' A
#
# COMPACT_ATOMS: atom_id res chain seq x y z
N MET A 1 3.82 -7.47 8.90
CA MET A 1 3.04 -7.33 7.65
C MET A 1 3.80 -6.37 6.75
N PRO A 2 4.06 -6.72 5.48
CA PRO A 2 4.82 -5.90 4.52
C PRO A 2 4.06 -4.67 4.01
N ILE A 3 2.85 -4.40 4.52
CA ILE A 3 2.07 -3.18 4.24
C ILE A 3 1.66 -2.54 5.56
N SER A 4 1.93 -1.25 5.73
CA SER A 4 1.37 -0.44 6.83
C SER A 4 0.21 0.42 6.32
N VAL A 5 -0.78 0.65 7.17
CA VAL A 5 -2.01 1.40 6.83
C VAL A 5 -2.16 2.57 7.78
N GLU A 6 -2.39 3.75 7.23
CA GLU A 6 -2.64 4.98 7.98
C GLU A 6 -3.86 5.69 7.37
N LYS A 7 -4.79 6.13 8.22
CA LYS A 7 -5.96 6.93 7.80
C LYS A 7 -5.79 8.36 8.30
N LYS A 8 -5.88 9.34 7.41
CA LYS A 8 -5.92 10.77 7.77
C LYS A 8 -7.00 11.47 6.98
N ALA A 9 -7.93 12.12 7.69
CA ALA A 9 -9.13 12.70 7.10
C ALA A 9 -9.84 11.67 6.20
N ARG A 10 -10.06 12.01 4.93
CA ARG A 10 -10.69 11.15 3.92
C ARG A 10 -9.67 10.47 3.01
N THR A 11 -8.44 10.27 3.50
CA THR A 11 -7.35 9.67 2.73
C THR A 11 -6.76 8.47 3.48
N ILE A 12 -6.63 7.36 2.76
CA ILE A 12 -5.88 6.18 3.20
C ILE A 12 -4.49 6.21 2.60
N TYR A 13 -3.51 5.92 3.44
CA TYR A 13 -2.12 5.75 3.05
C TYR A 13 -1.73 4.30 3.28
N LEU A 14 -1.31 3.64 2.21
CA LEU A 14 -0.69 2.30 2.26
C LEU A 14 0.80 2.45 2.00
N THR A 15 1.65 1.93 2.88
CA THR A 15 3.11 1.93 2.67
C THR A 15 3.61 0.51 2.48
N LEU A 16 4.34 0.26 1.39
CA LEU A 16 5.11 -0.98 1.20
C LEU A 16 6.35 -0.94 2.12
N GLU A 17 6.41 -1.85 3.08
CA GLU A 17 7.45 -1.93 4.12
C GLU A 17 8.50 -3.00 3.76
N ARG A 18 9.04 -2.96 2.53
CA ARG A 18 10.06 -3.90 2.05
C ARG A 18 11.27 -3.20 1.40
N PRO A 19 11.91 -2.24 2.09
CA PRO A 19 13.12 -1.62 1.57
C PRO A 19 14.22 -2.67 1.34
N PRO A 20 15.21 -2.39 0.47
CA PRO A 20 15.41 -1.12 -0.22
C PRO A 20 14.67 -0.99 -1.56
N LEU A 21 14.07 -2.07 -2.07
CA LEU A 21 13.52 -2.10 -3.43
C LEU A 21 12.01 -2.33 -3.50
N ASN A 22 11.34 -2.68 -2.39
CA ASN A 22 9.89 -2.87 -2.34
C ASN A 22 9.37 -3.79 -3.45
N VAL A 23 10.00 -4.96 -3.61
CA VAL A 23 9.66 -5.95 -4.65
C VAL A 23 8.25 -6.49 -4.43
N LEU A 24 7.44 -6.51 -5.49
CA LEU A 24 6.04 -6.92 -5.51
C LEU A 24 5.89 -8.42 -5.71
N SER A 25 6.28 -9.20 -4.70
CA SER A 25 6.05 -10.66 -4.73
C SER A 25 4.56 -11.00 -4.82
N PHE A 26 4.24 -12.20 -5.31
CA PHE A 26 2.85 -12.70 -5.36
C PHE A 26 2.12 -12.61 -4.01
N SER A 27 2.83 -12.88 -2.91
CA SER A 27 2.28 -12.72 -1.55
C SER A 27 1.88 -11.26 -1.27
N LEU A 28 2.74 -10.30 -1.58
CA LEU A 28 2.49 -8.88 -1.36
C LEU A 28 1.36 -8.35 -2.24
N LEU A 29 1.27 -8.82 -3.49
CA LEU A 29 0.15 -8.51 -4.38
C LEU A 29 -1.18 -9.07 -3.85
N GLY A 30 -1.15 -10.25 -3.23
CA GLY A 30 -2.30 -10.83 -2.53
C GLY A 30 -2.75 -9.98 -1.33
N GLU A 31 -1.81 -9.56 -0.48
CA GLU A 31 -2.10 -8.68 0.64
C GLU A 31 -2.63 -7.31 0.18
N LEU A 32 -1.99 -6.69 -0.82
CA LEU A 32 -2.42 -5.41 -1.36
C LEU A 32 -3.87 -5.49 -1.88
N ARG A 33 -4.23 -6.57 -2.57
CA ARG A 33 -5.62 -6.81 -2.99
C ARG A 33 -6.59 -6.86 -1.80
N GLY A 34 -6.18 -7.53 -0.73
CA GLY A 34 -6.95 -7.59 0.52
C GLY A 34 -7.22 -6.21 1.13
N TYR A 35 -6.28 -5.27 1.00
CA TYR A 35 -6.49 -3.88 1.42
C TYR A 35 -7.32 -3.06 0.43
N LEU A 36 -7.19 -3.30 -0.88
CA LEU A 36 -7.87 -2.50 -1.90
C LEU A 36 -9.35 -2.85 -2.07
N GLU A 37 -9.73 -4.13 -1.97
CA GLU A 37 -11.11 -4.56 -2.22
C GLU A 37 -12.15 -3.90 -1.29
N PRO A 38 -11.93 -3.83 0.04
CA PRO A 38 -12.86 -3.15 0.95
C PRO A 38 -13.04 -1.67 0.63
N LEU A 39 -11.98 -0.99 0.17
CA LEU A 39 -11.98 0.46 -0.09
C LEU A 39 -12.86 0.86 -1.27
N ARG A 40 -13.14 -0.06 -2.19
CA ARG A 40 -14.03 0.22 -3.34
C ARG A 40 -15.44 0.62 -2.93
N LYS A 41 -15.88 0.19 -1.75
CA LYS A 41 -17.22 0.48 -1.21
C LYS A 41 -17.18 1.47 -0.05
N ASP A 42 -15.99 1.91 0.35
CA ASP A 42 -15.80 2.83 1.45
C ASP A 42 -16.13 4.26 1.00
N ARG A 43 -17.26 4.78 1.46
CA ARG A 43 -17.71 6.15 1.18
C ARG A 43 -17.09 7.19 2.11
N GLU A 44 -16.35 6.77 3.12
CA GLU A 44 -15.66 7.67 4.03
C GLU A 44 -14.33 8.17 3.46
N MET A 45 -13.77 7.45 2.48
CA MET A 45 -12.46 7.72 1.91
C MET A 45 -12.58 8.18 0.46
N ASP A 46 -11.98 9.31 0.13
CA ASP A 46 -11.94 9.87 -1.22
C ASP A 46 -10.65 9.49 -1.95
N PHE A 47 -9.56 9.33 -1.21
CA PHE A 47 -8.21 9.18 -1.78
C PHE A 47 -7.48 7.99 -1.18
N LEU A 48 -6.71 7.33 -2.05
CA LEU A 48 -5.72 6.34 -1.67
C LEU A 48 -4.34 6.82 -2.13
N VAL A 49 -3.38 6.85 -1.22
CA VAL A 49 -1.98 7.12 -1.50
C VAL A 49 -1.19 5.83 -1.25
N LEU A 50 -0.54 5.33 -2.30
CA LEU A 50 0.39 4.20 -2.19
C LEU A 50 1.82 4.74 -2.07
N ARG A 51 2.55 4.31 -1.04
CA ARG A 51 3.91 4.75 -0.69
C ARG A 51 4.85 3.54 -0.65
N GLY A 52 6.14 3.77 -0.86
CA GLY A 52 7.19 2.78 -0.60
C GLY A 52 8.10 3.29 0.51
N ALA A 53 8.40 2.44 1.49
CA ALA A 53 9.33 2.78 2.57
C ALA A 53 10.79 2.72 2.09
N GLY A 54 11.65 3.46 2.78
CA GLY A 54 13.06 3.62 2.42
C GLY A 54 13.30 4.69 1.36
N GLU A 55 14.57 4.92 1.04
CA GLU A 55 14.99 6.08 0.23
C GLU A 55 15.34 5.73 -1.22
N ARG A 56 15.49 4.43 -1.54
CA ARG A 56 16.07 4.01 -2.82
C ARG A 56 15.04 3.87 -3.94
N ALA A 57 13.88 3.27 -3.67
CA ALA A 57 12.86 3.05 -4.69
C ALA A 57 11.46 2.93 -4.07
N PHE A 58 10.46 3.44 -4.79
CA PHE A 58 9.06 3.13 -4.49
C PHE A 58 8.78 1.63 -4.64
N SER A 59 9.14 1.06 -5.80
CA SER A 59 9.17 -0.38 -6.08
C SER A 59 10.07 -0.66 -7.28
N ALA A 60 10.81 -1.76 -7.26
CA ALA A 60 11.68 -2.21 -8.35
C ALA A 60 11.03 -3.22 -9.29
N GLY A 61 9.73 -3.52 -9.13
CA GLY A 61 8.99 -4.45 -9.95
C GLY A 61 8.55 -5.73 -9.23
N VAL A 62 8.09 -6.70 -10.02
CA VAL A 62 7.63 -8.04 -9.60
C VAL A 62 8.79 -9.01 -9.54
#